data_AF-A0A978T0V5-F1
#
_entry.id   AF-A0A978T0V5-F1
#
_cell.length_a   1.000
_cell.length_b   1.000
_cell.length_c   1.000
_cell.angle_alpha   90.00
_cell.angle_beta   90.00
_cell.angle_gamma   90.00
#
_symmetry.space_group_name_H-M   'P 1'
#
loop_
_entity.id
_entity.type
_entity.pdbx_description
1 polymer ?
#
loop_
_entity_poly.entity_id
_entity_poly.type
_entity_poly.pdbx_seq_one_letter_code
_entity_poly.pdbx_strand_id
1 'polypeptide(L)'
;MVASIQEFDAREWVKVRSALDGSSTFLTWSGSIYAFIPGEKKKLLFKIVGMSVSRCIATEEGSWDFTSRELNYYLDPNTGEILHKWENPWTGEVVTVVHVANNPVQGHFKGKFPAKVDGENTTFGFDLFPIYPNILAEDEKFAEYSPYPTYQAVELFKLTVPTAELYDPEIVSVSKLLLSWDRVGPWLPWMKMGNYPGQLIYSASGSKVKSFAELPQLLQDEINTRVPLYKEAAKSKLDTEDMTSWLYFKQHFDAYLAGEIFPLPAPAEE
;
A
#
# COMPACT_ATOMS: atom_id res chain seq x y z
N MET A 1 10.66 -31.68 3.51
CA MET A 1 9.24 -32.00 3.76
C MET A 1 8.42 -31.42 2.61
N VAL A 2 7.30 -32.05 2.22
CA VAL A 2 6.39 -31.45 1.23
C VAL A 2 5.66 -30.29 1.89
N ALA A 3 5.54 -29.16 1.20
CA ALA A 3 4.81 -28.02 1.73
C ALA A 3 3.37 -28.38 2.09
N SER A 4 2.88 -27.89 3.22
CA SER A 4 1.51 -28.12 3.69
C SER A 4 0.80 -26.80 3.98
N ILE A 5 -0.53 -26.81 3.90
CA ILE A 5 -1.34 -25.69 4.36
C ILE A 5 -1.67 -25.92 5.84
N GLN A 6 -1.44 -24.90 6.67
CA GLN A 6 -1.77 -24.89 8.09
C GLN A 6 -2.55 -23.63 8.43
N GLU A 7 -3.40 -23.71 9.45
CA GLU A 7 -4.13 -22.57 10.00
C GLU A 7 -3.42 -22.01 11.23
N PHE A 8 -3.21 -20.70 11.24
CA PHE A 8 -2.60 -19.95 12.33
C PHE A 8 -3.64 -19.07 13.02
N ASP A 9 -3.49 -18.78 14.32
CA ASP A 9 -4.40 -17.87 15.00
C ASP A 9 -4.10 -16.41 14.64
N ALA A 10 -5.06 -15.53 14.93
CA ALA A 10 -4.90 -14.09 14.78
C ALA A 10 -3.64 -13.57 15.51
N ARG A 11 -3.23 -14.22 16.61
CA ARG A 11 -1.98 -13.90 17.32
C ARG A 11 -0.75 -14.01 16.41
N GLU A 12 -0.57 -15.13 15.71
CA GLU A 12 0.57 -15.32 14.81
C GLU A 12 0.46 -14.37 13.60
N TRP A 13 -0.76 -14.14 13.10
CA TRP A 13 -0.98 -13.17 12.04
C TRP A 13 -0.57 -11.74 12.45
N VAL A 14 -0.82 -11.36 13.71
CA VAL A 14 -0.37 -10.08 14.26
C VAL A 14 1.16 -10.00 14.30
N LYS A 15 1.88 -11.07 14.70
CA LYS A 15 3.36 -11.08 14.64
C LYS A 15 3.87 -10.81 13.23
N VAL A 16 3.18 -11.32 12.20
CA VAL A 16 3.53 -11.12 10.79
C VAL A 16 3.25 -9.68 10.35
N ARG A 17 2.02 -9.18 10.55
CA ARG A 17 1.57 -7.87 10.04
C ARG A 17 2.01 -6.66 10.88
N SER A 18 2.27 -6.86 12.17
CA SER A 18 2.63 -5.81 13.11
C SER A 18 3.39 -6.38 14.32
N ALA A 19 3.07 -5.96 15.54
CA ALA A 19 3.59 -6.47 16.80
C ALA A 19 2.45 -6.73 17.81
N LEU A 20 2.67 -7.67 18.72
CA LEU A 20 1.70 -8.08 19.75
C LEU A 20 1.61 -7.13 20.95
N ASP A 21 2.62 -6.28 21.15
CA ASP A 21 2.74 -5.36 22.28
C ASP A 21 2.15 -3.96 22.00
N GLY A 22 1.54 -3.76 20.83
CA GLY A 22 1.00 -2.47 20.41
C GLY A 22 2.05 -1.46 19.97
N SER A 23 3.31 -1.85 19.81
CA SER A 23 4.31 -0.99 19.16
C SER A 23 4.02 -0.81 17.67
N SER A 24 4.51 0.29 17.09
CA SER A 24 4.44 0.49 15.65
C SER A 24 5.54 -0.29 14.93
N THR A 25 5.20 -0.89 13.80
CA THR A 25 6.15 -1.60 12.95
C THR A 25 6.09 -1.08 11.51
N PHE A 26 7.20 -1.22 10.80
CA PHE A 26 7.34 -0.72 9.43
C PHE A 26 7.47 -1.87 8.44
N LEU A 27 6.72 -1.78 7.35
CA LEU A 27 6.90 -2.59 6.15
C LEU A 27 7.29 -1.65 5.01
N THR A 28 8.34 -1.96 4.26
CA THR A 28 8.75 -1.14 3.10
C THR A 28 8.88 -2.00 1.85
N TRP A 29 8.66 -1.39 0.69
CA TRP A 29 8.76 -2.04 -0.61
C TRP A 29 9.35 -1.12 -1.66
N SER A 30 9.86 -1.75 -2.71
CA SER A 30 10.21 -1.08 -3.96
C SER A 30 9.88 -1.98 -5.15
N GLY A 31 9.73 -1.37 -6.32
CA GLY A 31 9.32 -2.11 -7.51
C GLY A 31 9.12 -1.21 -8.71
N SER A 32 8.29 -1.69 -9.63
CA SER A 32 7.99 -1.01 -10.88
C SER A 32 6.52 -1.08 -11.23
N ILE A 33 6.05 -0.06 -11.94
CA ILE A 33 4.71 0.01 -12.52
C ILE A 33 4.83 0.02 -14.03
N TYR A 34 4.05 -0.84 -14.67
CA TYR A 34 3.98 -0.99 -16.12
C TYR A 34 2.58 -0.66 -16.62
N ALA A 35 2.52 -0.01 -17.77
CA ALA A 35 1.32 0.03 -18.59
C ALA A 35 1.20 -1.25 -19.41
N PHE A 36 0.02 -1.85 -19.39
CA PHE A 36 -0.35 -3.00 -20.19
C PHE A 36 -1.60 -2.69 -21.01
N ILE A 37 -1.39 -2.33 -22.27
CA ILE A 37 -2.45 -1.96 -23.22
C ILE A 37 -2.58 -3.07 -24.27
N PRO A 38 -3.80 -3.56 -24.56
CA PRO A 38 -4.01 -4.58 -25.59
C PRO A 38 -3.41 -4.18 -26.94
N GLY A 39 -2.55 -5.04 -27.50
CA GLY A 39 -1.90 -4.80 -28.80
C GLY A 39 -0.64 -3.94 -28.76
N GLU A 40 -0.28 -3.34 -27.61
CA GLU A 40 0.95 -2.56 -27.45
C GLU A 40 2.02 -3.34 -26.68
N LYS A 41 3.29 -2.94 -26.85
CA LYS A 41 4.37 -3.41 -25.97
C LYS A 41 4.15 -2.83 -24.58
N LYS A 42 4.42 -3.65 -23.54
CA LYS A 42 4.46 -3.13 -22.16
C LYS A 42 5.42 -1.94 -22.06
N LYS A 43 5.02 -0.91 -21.31
CA LYS A 43 5.84 0.27 -21.06
C LYS A 43 6.09 0.40 -19.56
N LEU A 44 7.36 0.48 -19.16
CA LEU A 44 7.73 0.86 -17.80
C LEU A 44 7.36 2.33 -17.61
N LEU A 45 6.52 2.64 -16.64
CA LEU A 45 6.09 4.00 -16.33
C LEU A 45 6.87 4.57 -15.18
N PHE A 46 6.95 3.84 -14.06
CA PHE A 46 7.51 4.32 -12.81
C PHE A 46 8.33 3.24 -12.14
N LYS A 47 9.40 3.64 -11.45
CA LYS A 47 9.84 2.92 -10.26
C LYS A 47 8.95 3.35 -9.08
N ILE A 48 8.85 2.52 -8.06
CA ILE A 48 8.15 2.88 -6.82
C ILE A 48 8.98 2.58 -5.60
N VAL A 49 8.75 3.39 -4.57
CA VAL A 49 9.20 3.14 -3.20
C VAL A 49 8.06 3.48 -2.26
N GLY A 50 7.79 2.60 -1.30
CA GLY A 50 6.69 2.80 -0.38
C GLY A 50 6.94 2.16 0.97
N MET A 51 6.07 2.53 1.90
CA MET A 51 6.07 2.00 3.25
C MET A 51 4.67 2.01 3.84
N SER A 52 4.48 1.16 4.83
CA SER A 52 3.41 1.29 5.80
C SER A 52 3.97 1.27 7.21
N VAL A 53 3.34 2.05 8.09
CA VAL A 53 3.53 1.98 9.53
C VAL A 53 2.23 1.47 10.13
N SER A 54 2.31 0.38 10.90
CA SER A 54 1.13 -0.31 11.42
C SER A 54 1.21 -0.53 12.93
N ARG A 55 0.04 -0.63 13.57
CA ARG A 55 -0.14 -1.03 14.97
C ARG A 55 -1.32 -1.99 15.07
N CYS A 56 -1.15 -3.05 15.87
CA CYS A 56 -2.25 -3.90 16.31
C CYS A 56 -2.60 -3.60 17.77
N ILE A 57 -3.88 -3.37 18.06
CA ILE A 57 -4.41 -3.13 19.40
C ILE A 57 -5.24 -4.34 19.82
N ALA A 58 -4.84 -5.02 20.89
CA ALA A 58 -5.61 -6.14 21.44
C ALA A 58 -7.00 -5.65 21.90
N THR A 59 -8.04 -6.40 21.54
CA THR A 59 -9.42 -6.10 21.95
C THR A 59 -9.92 -7.16 22.94
N GLU A 60 -10.66 -8.15 22.47
CA GLU A 60 -11.03 -9.35 23.20
C GLU A 60 -10.05 -10.49 22.95
N GLU A 61 -10.18 -11.60 23.68
CA GLU A 61 -9.30 -12.77 23.52
C GLU A 61 -9.29 -13.25 22.07
N GLY A 62 -8.08 -13.35 21.49
CA GLY A 62 -7.91 -13.79 20.10
C GLY A 62 -8.32 -12.76 19.03
N SER A 63 -8.49 -11.48 19.40
CA SER A 63 -8.88 -10.42 18.48
C SER A 63 -8.04 -9.15 18.60
N TRP A 64 -7.77 -8.50 17.46
CA TRP A 64 -7.00 -7.26 17.37
C TRP A 64 -7.61 -6.29 16.37
N ASP A 65 -7.67 -5.01 16.71
CA ASP A 65 -7.84 -3.95 15.72
C ASP A 65 -6.48 -3.63 15.07
N PHE A 66 -6.47 -3.54 13.75
CA PHE A 66 -5.32 -3.15 12.96
C PHE A 66 -5.50 -1.72 12.47
N THR A 67 -4.47 -0.90 12.64
CA THR A 67 -4.40 0.45 12.08
C THR A 67 -3.09 0.62 11.34
N SER A 68 -3.12 1.35 10.24
CA SER A 68 -1.95 1.59 9.41
C SER A 68 -2.05 2.92 8.69
N ARG A 69 -0.88 3.45 8.35
CA ARG A 69 -0.71 4.53 7.38
C ARG A 69 0.18 4.02 6.26
N GLU A 70 -0.03 4.51 5.05
CA GLU A 70 0.72 4.05 3.87
C GLU A 70 1.16 5.21 2.99
N LEU A 71 2.43 5.15 2.56
CA LEU A 71 3.01 6.02 1.53
C LEU A 71 3.48 5.18 0.36
N ASN A 72 3.25 5.65 -0.86
CA ASN A 72 3.90 5.12 -2.06
C ASN A 72 4.22 6.25 -3.04
N TYR A 73 5.51 6.44 -3.30
CA TYR A 73 6.02 7.43 -4.24
C TYR A 73 6.22 6.81 -5.63
N TYR A 74 5.86 7.59 -6.64
CA TYR A 74 6.13 7.28 -8.05
C TYR A 74 7.42 7.98 -8.43
N LEU A 75 8.38 7.22 -8.93
CA LEU A 75 9.73 7.69 -9.23
C LEU A 75 10.00 7.61 -10.73
N ASP A 76 10.85 8.52 -11.20
CA ASP A 76 11.33 8.47 -12.57
C ASP A 76 12.00 7.11 -12.83
N PRO A 77 11.64 6.40 -13.91
CA PRO A 77 12.14 5.06 -14.15
C PRO A 77 13.65 5.03 -14.44
N ASN A 78 14.23 6.13 -14.91
CA ASN A 78 15.64 6.26 -15.26
C ASN A 78 16.46 6.79 -14.07
N THR A 79 16.07 7.92 -13.47
CA THR A 79 16.84 8.59 -12.42
C THR A 79 16.51 8.09 -11.02
N GLY A 80 15.28 7.62 -10.78
CA GLY A 80 14.80 7.25 -9.45
C GLY A 80 14.39 8.43 -8.58
N GLU A 81 14.31 9.65 -9.12
CA GLU A 81 13.84 10.84 -8.41
C GLU A 81 12.31 10.83 -8.26
N ILE A 82 11.80 11.48 -7.21
CA ILE A 82 10.36 11.64 -7.00
C ILE A 82 9.76 12.45 -8.15
N LEU A 83 8.72 11.91 -8.81
CA LEU A 83 8.02 12.63 -9.85
C LEU A 83 6.97 13.57 -9.25
N HIS A 84 7.07 14.86 -9.56
CA HIS A 84 6.03 15.84 -9.24
C HIS A 84 5.12 16.15 -10.44
N LYS A 85 5.66 16.01 -11.64
CA LYS A 85 4.96 16.14 -12.92
C LYS A 85 5.29 14.92 -13.78
N TRP A 86 4.35 14.54 -14.63
CA TRP A 86 4.51 13.43 -15.55
C TRP A 86 3.96 13.78 -16.92
N GLU A 87 4.77 13.62 -17.95
CA GLU A 87 4.31 13.72 -19.34
C GLU A 87 3.61 12.42 -19.72
N ASN A 88 2.30 12.51 -19.97
CA ASN A 88 1.51 11.37 -20.38
C ASN A 88 1.92 10.97 -21.81
N PRO A 89 2.48 9.78 -22.03
CA PRO A 89 3.07 9.40 -23.31
C PRO A 89 2.04 9.09 -24.39
N TRP A 90 0.74 9.09 -24.07
CA TRP A 90 -0.35 8.88 -25.03
C TRP A 90 -1.04 10.19 -25.42
N THR A 91 -1.14 11.15 -24.51
CA THR A 91 -1.80 12.44 -24.76
C THR A 91 -0.83 13.60 -24.99
N GLY A 92 0.43 13.48 -24.55
CA GLY A 92 1.42 14.56 -24.52
C GLY A 92 1.17 15.61 -23.43
N GLU A 93 0.12 15.45 -22.61
CA GLU A 93 -0.17 16.37 -21.52
C GLU A 93 0.80 16.18 -20.35
N VAL A 94 1.25 17.27 -19.73
CA VAL A 94 2.01 17.23 -18.49
C VAL A 94 1.04 17.37 -17.31
N VAL A 95 0.88 16.30 -16.55
CA VAL A 95 -0.05 16.24 -15.40
C VAL A 95 0.68 16.24 -14.06
N THR A 96 0.00 16.67 -13.01
CA THR A 96 0.48 16.58 -11.62
C THR A 96 0.47 15.13 -11.16
N VAL A 97 1.55 14.68 -10.51
CA VAL A 97 1.59 13.34 -9.93
C VAL A 97 1.00 13.37 -8.53
N VAL A 98 0.02 12.51 -8.26
CA VAL A 98 -0.57 12.34 -6.93
C VAL A 98 -0.08 11.03 -6.35
N HIS A 99 0.90 11.11 -5.45
CA HIS A 99 1.42 9.95 -4.71
C HIS A 99 0.39 9.37 -3.73
N VAL A 100 0.57 8.11 -3.33
CA VAL A 100 -0.30 7.47 -2.33
C VAL A 100 0.08 7.98 -0.95
N ALA A 101 -0.94 8.41 -0.20
CA ALA A 101 -0.84 8.83 1.19
C ALA A 101 -2.11 8.41 1.93
N ASN A 102 -2.27 7.10 2.14
CA ASN A 102 -3.46 6.58 2.78
C ASN A 102 -3.35 6.73 4.31
N ASN A 103 -4.30 7.43 4.90
CA ASN A 103 -4.48 7.52 6.34
C ASN A 103 -5.99 7.69 6.65
N PRO A 104 -6.63 6.75 7.36
CA PRO A 104 -6.10 5.47 7.81
C PRO A 104 -6.30 4.33 6.78
N VAL A 105 -5.61 3.20 7.01
CA VAL A 105 -5.94 1.87 6.47
C VAL A 105 -6.12 0.94 7.65
N GLN A 106 -7.29 0.32 7.80
CA GLN A 106 -7.68 -0.33 9.05
C GLN A 106 -8.24 -1.74 8.82
N GLY A 107 -8.30 -2.51 9.89
CA GLY A 107 -8.80 -3.88 9.83
C GLY A 107 -9.16 -4.41 11.20
N HIS A 108 -9.74 -5.61 11.21
CA HIS A 108 -10.02 -6.36 12.42
C HIS A 108 -9.54 -7.79 12.21
N PHE A 109 -8.55 -8.21 12.98
CA PHE A 109 -7.95 -9.54 12.87
C PHE A 109 -8.55 -10.46 13.92
N LYS A 110 -9.34 -11.42 13.44
CA LYS A 110 -9.99 -12.45 14.26
C LYS A 110 -10.13 -13.73 13.45
N GLY A 111 -9.94 -14.87 14.11
CA GLY A 111 -10.10 -16.20 13.50
C GLY A 111 -8.79 -16.81 13.01
N LYS A 112 -8.91 -17.71 12.02
CA LYS A 112 -7.82 -18.53 11.51
C LYS A 112 -7.29 -18.01 10.17
N PHE A 113 -5.98 -18.02 10.02
CA PHE A 113 -5.25 -17.53 8.85
C PHE A 113 -4.50 -18.68 8.19
N PRO A 114 -4.93 -19.14 6.99
CA PRO A 114 -4.25 -20.21 6.30
C PRO A 114 -2.90 -19.73 5.73
N ALA A 115 -1.86 -20.54 5.89
CA ALA A 115 -0.55 -20.28 5.32
C ALA A 115 0.12 -21.57 4.84
N LYS A 116 0.99 -21.43 3.83
CA LYS A 116 1.80 -22.52 3.31
C LYS A 116 3.08 -22.63 4.14
N VAL A 117 3.23 -23.73 4.87
CA VAL A 117 4.44 -24.07 5.62
C VAL A 117 5.35 -24.94 4.76
N ASP A 118 6.58 -24.48 4.54
CA ASP A 118 7.60 -25.15 3.74
C ASP A 118 8.94 -25.15 4.48
N GLY A 119 9.09 -26.11 5.39
CA GLY A 119 10.26 -26.23 6.26
C GLY A 119 10.42 -25.00 7.17
N GLU A 120 11.55 -24.30 7.03
CA GLU A 120 11.91 -23.15 7.86
C GLU A 120 11.11 -21.88 7.54
N ASN A 121 10.35 -21.87 6.44
CA ASN A 121 9.59 -20.72 5.99
C ASN A 121 8.08 -20.99 5.96
N THR A 122 7.31 -20.01 6.42
CA THR A 122 5.85 -19.99 6.29
C THR A 122 5.44 -18.81 5.43
N THR A 123 4.61 -19.05 4.42
CA THR A 123 4.11 -18.02 3.50
C THR A 123 2.62 -17.84 3.65
N PHE A 124 2.22 -16.66 4.12
CA PHE A 124 0.84 -16.21 4.13
C PHE A 124 0.51 -15.59 2.77
N GLY A 125 -0.52 -16.11 2.13
CA GLY A 125 -1.06 -15.54 0.90
C GLY A 125 -2.32 -14.72 1.20
N PHE A 126 -2.36 -13.48 0.71
CA PHE A 126 -3.55 -12.64 0.80
C PHE A 126 -3.84 -12.06 -0.57
N ASP A 127 -4.79 -12.67 -1.26
CA ASP A 127 -5.16 -12.32 -2.62
C ASP A 127 -6.51 -11.60 -2.58
N LEU A 128 -6.48 -10.30 -2.86
CA LEU A 128 -7.63 -9.40 -2.82
C LEU A 128 -8.13 -9.11 -4.23
N PHE A 129 -9.45 -9.16 -4.40
CA PHE A 129 -10.14 -8.81 -5.64
C PHE A 129 -11.16 -7.70 -5.35
N PRO A 130 -10.72 -6.49 -4.96
CA PRO A 130 -11.62 -5.40 -4.64
C PRO A 130 -12.50 -5.06 -5.84
N ILE A 131 -13.80 -5.00 -5.58
CA ILE A 131 -14.82 -4.55 -6.51
C ILE A 131 -15.83 -3.69 -5.74
N TYR A 132 -15.95 -2.42 -6.10
CA TYR A 132 -16.84 -1.47 -5.42
C TYR A 132 -17.21 -0.29 -6.35
N PRO A 133 -18.28 0.46 -6.03
CA PRO A 133 -18.66 1.65 -6.80
C PRO A 133 -17.52 2.68 -6.87
N ASN A 134 -17.20 3.15 -8.07
CA ASN A 134 -16.20 4.20 -8.25
C ASN A 134 -16.80 5.56 -7.89
N ILE A 135 -16.37 6.11 -6.75
CA ILE A 135 -16.84 7.40 -6.22
C ILE A 135 -16.59 8.61 -7.12
N LEU A 136 -15.76 8.47 -8.16
CA LEU A 136 -15.47 9.51 -9.15
C LEU A 136 -16.44 9.47 -10.33
N ALA A 137 -17.03 8.32 -10.64
CA ALA A 137 -17.79 8.12 -11.87
C ALA A 137 -19.15 8.85 -11.91
N GLU A 138 -19.69 9.22 -10.74
CA GLU A 138 -20.98 9.91 -10.63
C GLU A 138 -20.90 11.43 -10.88
N ASP A 139 -19.69 12.02 -10.84
CA ASP A 139 -19.49 13.46 -10.97
C ASP A 139 -18.82 13.76 -12.32
N GLU A 140 -19.51 14.49 -13.19
CA GLU A 140 -19.10 14.80 -14.56
C GLU A 140 -17.69 15.43 -14.64
N LYS A 141 -17.25 16.14 -13.60
CA LYS A 141 -15.91 16.75 -13.57
C LYS A 141 -14.78 15.73 -13.59
N PHE A 142 -15.06 14.46 -13.22
CA PHE A 142 -14.07 13.38 -13.23
C PHE A 142 -14.16 12.48 -14.46
N ALA A 143 -15.02 12.80 -15.45
CA ALA A 143 -15.22 11.97 -16.64
C ALA A 143 -13.91 11.73 -17.42
N GLU A 144 -13.01 12.71 -17.48
CA GLU A 144 -11.69 12.58 -18.14
C GLU A 144 -10.65 11.81 -17.30
N TYR A 145 -10.96 11.49 -16.04
CA TYR A 145 -10.00 10.92 -15.09
C TYR A 145 -10.32 9.47 -14.75
N SER A 146 -11.58 9.16 -14.42
CA SER A 146 -12.00 7.81 -14.04
C SER A 146 -13.51 7.60 -14.24
N PRO A 147 -13.98 7.44 -15.49
CA PRO A 147 -15.40 7.45 -15.83
C PRO A 147 -16.13 6.13 -15.57
N TYR A 148 -15.42 5.01 -15.36
CA TYR A 148 -16.07 3.72 -15.20
C TYR A 148 -16.78 3.62 -13.84
N PRO A 149 -18.05 3.18 -13.80
CA PRO A 149 -18.86 3.18 -12.58
C PRO A 149 -18.37 2.23 -11.48
N THR A 150 -17.52 1.27 -11.84
CA THR A 150 -16.99 0.26 -10.91
C THR A 150 -15.48 0.35 -10.88
N TYR A 151 -14.92 0.47 -9.68
CA TYR A 151 -13.52 0.19 -9.46
C TYR A 151 -13.32 -1.33 -9.33
N GLN A 152 -12.32 -1.86 -10.03
CA GLN A 152 -11.94 -3.25 -9.94
C GLN A 152 -10.42 -3.37 -9.98
N ALA A 153 -9.84 -4.12 -9.06
CA ALA A 153 -8.42 -4.44 -9.10
C ALA A 153 -8.17 -5.85 -8.56
N VAL A 154 -6.91 -6.28 -8.67
CA VAL A 154 -6.38 -7.47 -8.03
C VAL A 154 -5.13 -7.05 -7.27
N GLU A 155 -4.99 -7.47 -6.02
CA GLU A 155 -3.75 -7.33 -5.26
C GLU A 155 -3.35 -8.70 -4.71
N LEU A 156 -2.13 -9.12 -5.01
CA LEU A 156 -1.60 -10.43 -4.66
C LEU A 156 -0.43 -10.23 -3.72
N PHE A 157 -0.63 -10.52 -2.44
CA PHE A 157 0.41 -10.42 -1.42
C PHE A 157 0.89 -11.81 -1.01
N LYS A 158 2.21 -11.97 -0.91
CA LYS A 158 2.86 -13.11 -0.25
C LYS A 158 3.79 -12.57 0.83
N LEU A 159 3.55 -12.97 2.08
CA LEU A 159 4.37 -12.63 3.24
C LEU A 159 5.07 -13.89 3.73
N THR A 160 6.38 -13.98 3.53
CA THR A 160 7.17 -15.14 3.95
C THR A 160 7.98 -14.79 5.18
N VAL A 161 7.86 -15.62 6.22
CA VAL A 161 8.46 -15.41 7.55
C VAL A 161 9.10 -16.71 8.07
N PRO A 162 10.05 -16.62 9.02
CA PRO A 162 10.58 -17.81 9.69
C PRO A 162 9.49 -18.57 10.45
N THR A 163 9.29 -19.85 10.13
CA THR A 163 8.26 -20.71 10.75
C THR A 163 8.43 -20.79 12.27
N ALA A 164 9.67 -20.88 12.76
CA ALA A 164 9.95 -21.02 14.19
C ALA A 164 9.44 -19.84 15.03
N GLU A 165 9.49 -18.61 14.49
CA GLU A 165 9.10 -17.39 15.21
C GLU A 165 7.57 -17.27 15.41
N LEU A 166 6.79 -17.95 14.57
CA LEU A 166 5.33 -18.02 14.73
C LEU A 166 4.97 -18.76 16.03
N TYR A 167 5.68 -19.84 16.34
CA TYR A 167 5.40 -20.67 17.51
C TYR A 167 6.11 -20.22 18.79
N ASP A 168 7.11 -19.34 18.69
CA ASP A 168 7.84 -18.84 19.85
C ASP A 168 7.00 -17.81 20.64
N PRO A 169 6.61 -18.08 21.91
CA PRO A 169 5.78 -17.16 22.69
C PRO A 169 6.48 -15.85 23.06
N GLU A 170 7.82 -15.81 23.08
CA GLU A 170 8.63 -14.64 23.44
C GLU A 170 8.76 -13.64 22.27
N ILE A 171 8.47 -14.09 21.04
CA ILE A 171 8.52 -13.23 19.85
C ILE A 171 7.21 -12.45 19.72
N VAL A 172 7.29 -11.13 19.89
CA VAL A 172 6.15 -10.21 19.74
C VAL A 172 5.92 -9.76 18.29
N SER A 173 6.95 -9.78 17.45
CA SER A 173 6.91 -9.44 16.03
C SER A 173 7.98 -10.23 15.30
N VAL A 174 7.68 -10.74 14.10
CA VAL A 174 8.68 -11.49 13.33
C VAL A 174 9.88 -10.61 13.00
N SER A 175 11.09 -11.16 13.16
CA SER A 175 12.35 -10.47 12.96
C SER A 175 12.67 -10.26 11.47
N LYS A 176 12.11 -11.11 10.62
CA LYS A 176 12.24 -11.08 9.17
C LYS A 176 10.89 -11.34 8.50
N LEU A 177 10.63 -10.57 7.47
CA LEU A 177 9.52 -10.77 6.56
C LEU A 177 9.98 -10.42 5.16
N LEU A 178 9.71 -11.30 4.20
CA LEU A 178 9.84 -11.01 2.77
C LEU A 178 8.45 -10.81 2.18
N LEU A 179 8.26 -9.68 1.50
CA LEU A 179 7.05 -9.34 0.79
C LEU A 179 7.26 -9.56 -0.71
N SER A 180 6.33 -10.26 -1.34
CA SER A 180 6.05 -10.15 -2.78
C SER A 180 4.68 -9.49 -2.93
N TRP A 181 4.61 -8.47 -3.78
CA TRP A 181 3.37 -7.76 -4.06
C TRP A 181 3.23 -7.50 -5.55
N ASP A 182 2.15 -8.02 -6.12
CA ASP A 182 1.73 -7.68 -7.47
C ASP A 182 0.33 -7.07 -7.40
N ARG A 183 0.08 -6.08 -8.25
CA ARG A 183 -1.26 -5.47 -8.39
C ARG A 183 -1.60 -5.28 -9.84
N VAL A 184 -2.84 -5.55 -10.20
CA VAL A 184 -3.42 -5.21 -11.49
C VAL A 184 -4.61 -4.30 -11.24
N GLY A 185 -4.65 -3.13 -11.86
CA GLY A 185 -5.73 -2.18 -11.65
C GLY A 185 -5.88 -1.18 -12.79
N PRO A 186 -6.94 -0.35 -12.75
CA PRO A 186 -7.16 0.67 -13.76
C PRO A 186 -6.05 1.74 -13.71
N TRP A 187 -6.05 2.62 -14.70
CA TRP A 187 -5.27 3.84 -14.64
C TRP A 187 -5.57 4.63 -13.36
N LEU A 188 -4.55 5.25 -12.79
CA LEU A 188 -4.72 6.12 -11.65
C LEU A 188 -5.44 7.41 -12.11
N PRO A 189 -6.37 7.96 -11.33
CA PRO A 189 -7.16 9.12 -11.77
C PRO A 189 -6.30 10.30 -12.22
N TRP A 190 -5.23 10.62 -11.49
CA TRP A 190 -4.35 11.75 -11.80
C TRP A 190 -3.62 11.64 -13.16
N MET A 191 -3.52 10.42 -13.72
CA MET A 191 -2.95 10.20 -15.05
C MET A 191 -3.83 10.74 -16.17
N LYS A 192 -5.09 11.09 -15.86
CA LYS A 192 -6.08 11.64 -16.80
C LYS A 192 -6.25 10.76 -18.04
N MET A 193 -6.41 9.47 -17.80
CA MET A 193 -6.54 8.45 -18.85
C MET A 193 -7.99 8.18 -19.23
N GLY A 194 -8.98 8.73 -18.53
CA GLY A 194 -10.40 8.54 -18.83
C GLY A 194 -10.78 7.08 -19.11
N ASN A 195 -11.31 6.83 -20.30
CA ASN A 195 -11.69 5.51 -20.80
C ASN A 195 -10.62 4.85 -21.70
N TYR A 196 -9.36 5.32 -21.66
CA TYR A 196 -8.28 4.77 -22.46
C TYR A 196 -8.04 3.30 -22.09
N PRO A 197 -7.93 2.38 -23.07
CA PRO A 197 -7.86 0.96 -22.80
C PRO A 197 -6.57 0.58 -22.05
N GLY A 198 -6.63 -0.48 -21.26
CA GLY A 198 -5.48 -1.06 -20.59
C GLY A 198 -5.53 -0.95 -19.07
N GLN A 199 -4.44 -1.36 -18.45
CA GLN A 199 -4.32 -1.48 -17.00
C GLN A 199 -2.89 -1.23 -16.55
N LEU A 200 -2.74 -0.91 -15.28
CA LEU A 200 -1.47 -0.85 -14.59
C LEU A 200 -1.15 -2.22 -14.00
N ILE A 201 0.11 -2.64 -14.14
CA ILE A 201 0.68 -3.80 -13.48
C ILE A 201 1.79 -3.32 -12.55
N TYR A 202 1.64 -3.58 -11.26
CA TYR A 202 2.62 -3.34 -10.23
C TYR A 202 3.34 -4.65 -9.99
N SER A 203 4.66 -4.58 -9.86
CA SER A 203 5.46 -5.71 -9.39
C SER A 203 6.50 -5.18 -8.43
N ALA A 204 6.40 -5.60 -7.18
CA ALA A 204 7.17 -5.08 -6.07
C ALA A 204 7.56 -6.18 -5.10
N SER A 205 8.65 -5.93 -4.39
CA SER A 205 9.07 -6.75 -3.27
C SER A 205 9.51 -5.86 -2.12
N GLY A 206 9.51 -6.42 -0.92
CA GLY A 206 9.73 -5.63 0.27
C GLY A 206 10.13 -6.45 1.48
N SER A 207 10.28 -5.76 2.60
CA SER A 207 10.60 -6.40 3.87
C SER A 207 10.12 -5.58 5.05
N LYS A 208 9.94 -6.26 6.18
CA LYS A 208 9.73 -5.59 7.47
C LYS A 208 11.06 -5.03 7.96
N VAL A 209 11.05 -3.80 8.45
CA VAL A 209 12.22 -3.13 9.04
C VAL A 209 11.97 -2.79 10.50
N LYS A 210 13.02 -2.70 11.31
CA LYS A 210 12.89 -2.61 12.77
C LYS A 210 12.53 -1.22 13.27
N SER A 211 12.81 -0.20 12.47
CA SER A 211 12.60 1.19 12.87
C SER A 211 12.49 2.11 11.66
N PHE A 212 12.03 3.32 11.92
CA PHE A 212 12.01 4.42 10.95
C PHE A 212 13.38 4.65 10.27
N ALA A 213 14.48 4.51 11.02
CA ALA A 213 15.84 4.74 10.52
C ALA A 213 16.31 3.69 9.50
N GLU A 214 15.61 2.55 9.39
CA GLU A 214 15.90 1.50 8.41
C GLU A 214 15.06 1.64 7.12
N LEU A 215 14.16 2.62 7.04
CA LEU A 215 13.46 2.92 5.79
C LEU A 215 14.43 3.47 4.73
N PRO A 216 14.12 3.33 3.43
CA PRO A 216 14.83 4.05 2.37
C PRO A 216 14.97 5.54 2.67
N GLN A 217 16.16 6.12 2.42
CA GLN A 217 16.48 7.51 2.78
C GLN A 217 15.44 8.52 2.26
N LEU A 218 14.98 8.33 1.02
CA LEU A 218 13.92 9.14 0.40
C LEU A 218 12.65 9.20 1.26
N LEU A 219 12.22 8.07 1.83
CA LEU A 219 11.06 8.02 2.71
C LEU A 219 11.35 8.71 4.05
N GLN A 220 12.56 8.53 4.59
CA GLN A 220 12.95 9.22 5.82
C GLN A 220 12.90 10.75 5.65
N ASP A 221 13.40 11.26 4.53
CA ASP A 221 13.44 12.70 4.23
C ASP A 221 12.02 13.28 4.10
N GLU A 222 11.16 12.64 3.29
CA GLU A 222 9.77 13.08 3.10
C GLU A 222 8.97 13.03 4.41
N ILE A 223 9.11 11.96 5.20
CA ILE A 223 8.41 11.83 6.48
C ILE A 223 8.93 12.85 7.50
N ASN A 224 10.23 13.14 7.53
CA ASN A 224 10.76 14.12 8.48
C ASN A 224 10.36 15.56 8.16
N THR A 225 10.13 15.89 6.88
CA THR A 225 10.02 17.28 6.43
C THR A 225 8.63 17.67 5.95
N ARG A 226 7.86 16.74 5.39
CA ARG A 226 6.57 17.04 4.74
C ARG A 226 5.39 16.31 5.36
N VAL A 227 5.57 15.03 5.70
CA VAL A 227 4.49 14.16 6.19
C VAL A 227 4.83 13.46 7.51
N PRO A 228 5.13 14.22 8.59
CA PRO A 228 5.54 13.67 9.90
C PRO A 228 4.51 12.75 10.54
N LEU A 229 3.24 12.83 10.15
CA LEU A 229 2.19 11.91 10.59
C LEU A 229 2.54 10.43 10.34
N TYR A 230 3.31 10.12 9.30
CA TYR A 230 3.65 8.74 8.91
C TYR A 230 4.83 8.14 9.69
N LYS A 231 5.32 8.82 10.75
CA LYS A 231 6.29 8.26 11.69
C LYS A 231 5.70 7.19 12.60
N GLU A 232 4.39 7.23 12.82
CA GLU A 232 3.69 6.35 13.76
C GLU A 232 2.37 5.91 13.16
N ALA A 233 1.88 4.73 13.55
CA ALA A 233 0.50 4.34 13.29
C ALA A 233 -0.44 5.02 14.30
N ALA A 234 -1.73 5.10 13.98
CA ALA A 234 -2.73 5.58 14.92
C ALA A 234 -2.71 4.74 16.22
N LYS A 235 -2.98 5.35 17.37
CA LYS A 235 -3.01 4.65 18.68
C LYS A 235 -4.27 3.82 18.89
N SER A 236 -5.32 4.12 18.15
CA SER A 236 -6.59 3.43 18.15
C SER A 236 -7.17 3.43 16.75
N LYS A 237 -8.16 2.57 16.52
CA LYS A 237 -8.98 2.65 15.33
C LYS A 237 -9.68 4.02 15.28
N LEU A 238 -9.68 4.64 14.11
CA LEU A 238 -10.33 5.92 13.86
C LEU A 238 -11.76 5.70 13.37
N ASP A 239 -12.69 6.54 13.83
CA ASP A 239 -14.09 6.56 13.37
C ASP A 239 -14.19 7.30 12.03
N THR A 240 -13.57 6.73 11.01
CA THR A 240 -13.53 7.25 9.64
C THR A 240 -13.37 6.11 8.65
N GLU A 241 -13.74 6.36 7.40
CA GLU A 241 -13.57 5.40 6.32
C GLU A 241 -12.09 5.23 5.96
N ASP A 242 -11.73 4.03 5.51
CA ASP A 242 -10.38 3.77 5.03
C ASP A 242 -10.07 4.61 3.78
N MET A 243 -8.88 5.19 3.76
CA MET A 243 -8.44 6.02 2.65
C MET A 243 -8.06 5.15 1.45
N THR A 244 -8.52 5.57 0.27
CA THR A 244 -8.12 4.99 -1.02
C THR A 244 -7.52 6.07 -1.92
N SER A 245 -6.73 5.67 -2.92
CA SER A 245 -6.19 6.63 -3.89
C SER A 245 -7.28 7.39 -4.67
N TRP A 246 -8.47 6.78 -4.84
CA TRP A 246 -9.62 7.42 -5.47
C TRP A 246 -10.28 8.46 -4.56
N LEU A 247 -10.46 8.13 -3.27
CA LEU A 247 -10.97 9.06 -2.27
C LEU A 247 -10.02 10.24 -2.05
N TYR A 248 -8.73 9.95 -1.93
CA TYR A 248 -7.71 10.98 -1.78
C TYR A 248 -7.67 11.92 -3.00
N PHE A 249 -7.73 11.37 -4.22
CA PHE A 249 -7.80 12.19 -5.43
C PHE A 249 -9.07 13.05 -5.48
N LYS A 250 -10.22 12.49 -5.10
CA LYS A 250 -11.50 13.24 -5.04
C LYS A 250 -11.41 14.43 -4.08
N GLN A 251 -10.85 14.21 -2.89
CA GLN A 251 -10.72 15.21 -1.84
C GLN A 251 -9.73 16.33 -2.19
N HIS A 252 -8.70 16.02 -2.98
CA HIS A 252 -7.60 16.94 -3.29
C HIS A 252 -7.53 17.32 -4.77
N PHE A 253 -8.66 17.24 -5.48
CA PHE A 253 -8.72 17.54 -6.91
C PHE A 253 -8.31 18.98 -7.24
N ASP A 254 -8.72 19.96 -6.43
CA ASP A 254 -8.35 21.37 -6.65
C ASP A 254 -6.84 21.59 -6.50
N ALA A 255 -6.20 20.92 -5.53
CA ALA A 255 -4.75 20.94 -5.36
C ALA A 255 -4.02 20.26 -6.53
N TYR A 256 -4.59 19.17 -7.08
CA TYR A 256 -4.10 18.54 -8.31
C TYR A 256 -4.12 19.51 -9.50
N LEU A 257 -5.25 20.23 -9.70
CA LEU A 257 -5.40 21.25 -10.75
C LEU A 257 -4.46 22.43 -10.55
N ALA A 258 -4.24 22.85 -9.30
CA ALA A 258 -3.30 23.91 -8.93
C ALA A 258 -1.82 23.50 -9.12
N GLY A 259 -1.56 22.21 -9.34
CA GLY A 259 -0.20 21.70 -9.54
C GLY A 259 0.62 21.61 -8.26
N GLU A 260 -0.04 21.43 -7.12
CA GLU A 260 0.62 21.25 -5.84
C GLU A 260 1.49 19.99 -5.80
N ILE A 261 2.40 19.95 -4.83
CA ILE A 261 3.31 18.82 -4.62
C ILE A 261 2.65 17.85 -3.66
N PHE A 262 2.42 16.63 -4.13
CA PHE A 262 1.87 15.55 -3.31
C PHE A 262 2.98 14.71 -2.64
N PRO A 263 2.66 13.92 -1.59
CA PRO A 263 1.48 14.06 -0.74
C PRO A 263 1.36 15.47 -0.15
N LEU A 264 0.14 15.89 0.18
CA LEU A 264 -0.04 17.16 0.86
C LEU A 264 0.50 17.07 2.29
N PRO A 265 0.98 18.17 2.89
CA PRO A 265 1.50 18.15 4.24
C PRO A 265 0.49 17.58 5.24
N ALA A 266 0.93 16.63 6.05
CA ALA A 266 0.11 16.00 7.09
C ALA A 266 0.81 16.21 8.45
N PRO A 267 0.31 17.13 9.30
CA PRO A 267 0.93 17.39 10.60
C PRO A 267 0.85 16.15 11.49
N ALA A 268 1.74 16.05 12.48
CA ALA A 268 1.67 14.99 13.48
C ALA A 268 0.34 15.09 14.26
N GLU A 269 -0.20 13.94 14.68
CA GLU A 269 -1.30 13.91 15.66
C GLU A 269 -0.80 14.45 17.01
N GLU A 270 -1.63 15.28 17.65
CA GLU A 270 -1.40 15.81 19.01
C GLU A 270 -1.47 14.71 20.08
#